data_AF-A0A5C7LAY0-F1
#
_entry.id   AF-A0A5C7LAY0-F1
#
_cell.length_a   1.000
_cell.length_b   1.000
_cell.length_c   1.000
_cell.angle_alpha   90.00
_cell.angle_beta   90.00
_cell.angle_gamma   90.00
#
_symmetry.space_group_name_H-M   'P 1'
#
loop_
_entity.id
_entity.type
_entity.pdbx_description
1 polymer ?
#
loop_
_entity_poly.entity_id
_entity_poly.type
_entity_poly.pdbx_seq_one_letter_code
_entity_poly.pdbx_strand_id
1 'polypeptide(L)'
;MLAGRRALTWRFRQSIDYWSVPHFLLGTLIALIGGVFSLPAWPLLFVTLIVAVLWEIFEMRLRIREARLNVASDIVLPLLAYVATLWLTGGTDMTHERMIALLIVAVIFYVLANYAAWAARMSLDPDFQG
;
A
#
# COMPACT_ATOMS: atom_id res chain seq x y z
N MET A 1 -4.42 27.91 20.52
CA MET A 1 -4.87 27.14 19.32
C MET A 1 -3.75 26.54 18.48
N LEU A 2 -2.51 27.06 18.49
CA LEU A 2 -1.40 26.53 17.66
C LEU A 2 -0.82 25.17 18.09
N ALA A 3 -0.88 24.83 19.39
CA ALA A 3 -0.35 23.56 19.91
C ALA A 3 -1.15 22.32 19.45
N GLY A 4 -2.47 22.44 19.33
CA GLY A 4 -3.33 21.34 18.89
C GLY A 4 -3.14 20.97 17.41
N ARG A 5 -2.88 21.96 16.55
CA ARG A 5 -2.60 21.71 15.12
C ARG A 5 -1.28 20.97 14.91
N ARG A 6 -0.22 21.33 15.65
CA ARG A 6 1.08 20.66 15.57
C ARG A 6 1.01 19.21 16.04
N ALA A 7 0.27 18.93 17.12
CA ALA A 7 0.10 17.58 17.64
C ALA A 7 -0.67 16.67 16.66
N LEU A 8 -1.67 17.21 15.96
CA LEU A 8 -2.45 16.46 14.97
C LEU A 8 -1.61 16.12 13.72
N THR A 9 -0.85 17.08 13.20
CA THR A 9 0.06 16.86 12.06
C THR A 9 1.15 15.84 12.40
N TRP A 10 1.63 15.83 13.65
CA TRP A 10 2.64 14.87 14.10
C TRP A 10 2.08 13.45 14.15
N ARG A 11 0.88 13.26 14.71
CA ARG A 11 0.19 11.95 14.73
C ARG A 11 -0.17 11.44 13.34
N PHE A 12 -0.54 12.33 12.42
CA PHE A 12 -0.87 11.95 11.04
C PHE A 12 0.39 11.50 10.28
N ARG A 13 1.51 12.21 10.44
CA ARG A 13 2.82 11.77 9.93
C ARG A 13 3.27 10.41 10.48
N GLN A 14 2.84 10.03 11.69
CA GLN A 14 3.13 8.72 12.27
C GLN A 14 2.21 7.57 11.79
N SER A 15 1.20 7.87 10.97
CA SER A 15 0.19 6.88 10.54
C SER A 15 0.00 6.79 9.03
N ILE A 16 0.45 7.80 8.28
CA ILE A 16 0.57 7.75 6.83
C ILE A 16 1.90 8.40 6.49
N ASP A 17 2.88 7.57 6.14
CA ASP A 17 4.17 8.01 5.65
C ASP A 17 4.31 7.66 4.15
N TYR A 18 5.50 7.85 3.61
CA TYR A 18 5.75 7.53 2.21
C TYR A 18 5.74 6.02 1.92
N TRP A 19 5.95 5.16 2.94
CA TRP A 19 5.88 3.70 2.81
C TRP A 19 4.44 3.23 2.63
N SER A 20 3.47 3.95 3.18
CA SER A 20 2.04 3.69 2.97
C SER A 20 1.63 3.65 1.48
N VAL A 21 2.34 4.35 0.59
CA VAL A 21 2.02 4.37 -0.86
C VAL A 21 2.25 3.00 -1.52
N PRO A 22 3.46 2.38 -1.44
CA PRO A 22 3.66 0.98 -1.81
C PRO A 22 2.62 0.01 -1.26
N HIS A 23 2.24 0.12 0.02
CA HIS A 23 1.23 -0.74 0.65
C HIS A 23 -0.15 -0.57 0.02
N PHE A 24 -0.59 0.67 -0.22
CA PHE A 24 -1.84 0.94 -0.93
C PHE A 24 -1.83 0.34 -2.35
N LEU A 25 -0.74 0.53 -3.08
CA LEU A 25 -0.59 0.04 -4.45
C LEU A 25 -0.53 -1.49 -4.51
N LEU A 26 0.04 -2.16 -3.51
CA LEU A 26 0.04 -3.62 -3.40
C LEU A 26 -1.38 -4.19 -3.41
N GLY A 27 -2.28 -3.66 -2.56
CA GLY A 27 -3.67 -4.09 -2.51
C GLY A 27 -4.41 -3.86 -3.83
N THR A 28 -4.17 -2.70 -4.44
CA THR A 28 -4.70 -2.34 -5.76
C THR A 28 -4.26 -3.34 -6.83
N LEU A 29 -2.98 -3.71 -6.84
CA LEU A 29 -2.41 -4.67 -7.79
C LEU A 29 -3.03 -6.06 -7.64
N ILE A 30 -3.14 -6.57 -6.42
CA ILE A 30 -3.69 -7.92 -6.21
C ILE A 30 -5.17 -7.96 -6.65
N ALA A 31 -5.94 -6.90 -6.40
CA ALA A 31 -7.32 -6.78 -6.89
C ALA A 31 -7.41 -6.77 -8.42
N LEU A 32 -6.58 -5.96 -9.09
CA LEU A 32 -6.55 -5.87 -10.56
C LEU A 32 -6.08 -7.19 -11.21
N ILE A 33 -5.08 -7.87 -10.63
CA ILE A 33 -4.67 -9.22 -11.03
C ILE A 33 -5.87 -10.16 -10.92
N GLY A 34 -6.61 -10.11 -9.81
CA GLY A 34 -7.82 -10.90 -9.64
C GLY A 34 -8.87 -10.66 -10.72
N GLY A 35 -9.13 -9.39 -11.06
CA GLY A 35 -10.06 -9.02 -12.11
C GLY A 35 -9.62 -9.49 -13.51
N VAL A 36 -8.35 -9.26 -13.86
CA VAL A 36 -7.78 -9.66 -15.17
C VAL A 36 -7.80 -11.18 -15.31
N PHE A 37 -7.33 -11.93 -14.33
CA PHE A 37 -7.24 -13.39 -14.43
C PHE A 37 -8.51 -14.12 -13.97
N SER A 38 -9.60 -13.39 -13.69
CA SER A 38 -10.87 -13.94 -13.20
C SER A 38 -10.70 -14.85 -11.97
N LEU A 39 -9.81 -14.46 -11.06
CA LEU A 39 -9.52 -15.22 -9.85
C LEU A 39 -10.57 -14.92 -8.77
N PRO A 40 -10.85 -15.89 -7.87
CA PRO A 40 -11.82 -15.69 -6.81
C PRO A 40 -11.34 -14.61 -5.82
N ALA A 41 -12.23 -13.68 -5.49
CA ALA A 41 -11.92 -12.52 -4.64
C ALA A 41 -11.49 -12.91 -3.21
N TRP A 42 -12.22 -13.82 -2.56
CA TRP A 42 -11.95 -14.18 -1.17
C TRP A 42 -10.55 -14.76 -0.95
N PRO A 43 -10.07 -15.76 -1.73
CA PRO A 43 -8.70 -16.22 -1.66
C PRO A 43 -7.66 -15.12 -1.85
N LEU A 44 -7.89 -14.18 -2.78
CA LEU A 44 -6.96 -13.08 -3.02
C LEU A 44 -6.93 -12.04 -1.90
N LEU A 45 -8.03 -11.84 -1.17
CA LEU A 45 -8.02 -11.04 0.06
C LEU A 45 -7.12 -11.68 1.12
N PHE A 46 -7.18 -13.01 1.30
CA PHE A 46 -6.28 -13.73 2.21
C PHE A 46 -4.82 -13.66 1.74
N VAL A 47 -4.57 -13.79 0.43
CA VAL A 47 -3.22 -13.59 -0.13
C VAL A 47 -2.73 -12.17 0.17
N THR A 48 -3.56 -11.16 -0.01
CA THR A 48 -3.22 -9.76 0.31
C THR A 48 -2.83 -9.60 1.77
N LEU A 49 -3.60 -10.17 2.69
CA LEU A 49 -3.29 -10.16 4.13
C LEU A 49 -1.96 -10.85 4.42
N ILE A 50 -1.74 -12.05 3.86
CA ILE A 50 -0.51 -12.80 4.08
C ILE A 50 0.70 -12.01 3.57
N VAL A 51 0.62 -11.45 2.35
CA VAL A 51 1.73 -10.67 1.78
C VAL A 51 2.00 -9.42 2.61
N ALA A 52 0.97 -8.70 3.05
CA ALA A 52 1.15 -7.52 3.90
C ALA A 52 1.83 -7.86 5.24
N VAL A 53 1.40 -8.94 5.91
CA VAL A 53 2.03 -9.42 7.14
C VAL A 53 3.47 -9.86 6.91
N LEU A 54 3.76 -10.57 5.81
CA LEU A 54 5.12 -11.00 5.48
C LEU A 54 6.04 -9.81 5.18
N TRP A 55 5.51 -8.76 4.56
CA TRP A 55 6.25 -7.52 4.30
C TRP A 55 6.65 -6.83 5.60
N GLU A 56 5.70 -6.65 6.53
CA GLU A 56 5.99 -6.10 7.86
C GLU A 56 7.07 -6.91 8.59
N ILE A 57 6.98 -8.25 8.56
CA ILE A 57 7.99 -9.11 9.16
C ILE A 57 9.36 -8.90 8.51
N PHE A 58 9.41 -8.68 7.20
CA PHE A 58 10.64 -8.39 6.47
C PHE A 58 11.23 -7.04 6.89
N GLU A 59 10.43 -5.98 7.02
CA GLU A 59 10.88 -4.66 7.46
C GLU A 59 11.39 -4.67 8.90
N MET A 60 10.69 -5.38 9.80
CA MET A 60 11.15 -5.60 11.17
C MET A 60 12.51 -6.30 11.21
N ARG A 61 12.76 -7.27 10.32
CA ARG A 61 14.07 -7.93 10.21
C ARG A 61 15.17 -7.00 9.72
N LEU A 62 14.83 -6.04 8.86
CA LEU A 62 15.74 -4.99 8.40
C LEU A 62 15.91 -3.85 9.41
N ARG A 63 15.26 -3.93 10.58
CA ARG A 63 15.28 -2.92 11.64
C ARG A 63 14.87 -1.53 11.14
N ILE A 64 13.94 -1.48 10.20
CA ILE A 64 13.27 -0.24 9.83
C ILE A 64 12.44 0.15 11.06
N ARG A 65 12.88 1.21 11.77
CA ARG A 65 12.30 1.63 13.05
C ARG A 65 11.10 2.51 12.75
N GLU A 66 9.92 1.92 12.75
CA GLU A 66 8.69 2.68 12.57
C GLU A 66 7.87 2.75 13.86
N ALA A 67 7.04 3.80 13.96
CA ALA A 67 6.09 3.91 15.05
C ALA A 67 5.12 2.71 14.99
N ARG A 68 4.72 2.17 16.14
CA ARG A 68 3.79 1.01 16.20
C ARG A 68 2.48 1.19 15.44
N LEU A 69 2.07 2.44 15.18
CA LEU A 69 0.87 2.75 14.39
C LEU A 69 1.09 2.51 12.89
N ASN A 70 2.32 2.57 12.38
CA ASN A 70 2.67 2.30 10.99
C ASN A 70 2.43 0.82 10.64
N VAL A 71 2.97 -0.09 11.46
CA VAL A 71 2.79 -1.54 11.29
C VAL A 71 1.31 -1.94 11.12
N ALA A 72 0.40 -1.29 11.87
CA ALA A 72 -1.02 -1.56 11.75
C ALA A 72 -1.61 -0.96 10.46
N SER A 73 -1.25 0.27 10.10
CA SER A 73 -1.69 0.88 8.84
C SER A 73 -1.16 0.13 7.62
N ASP A 74 0.07 -0.36 7.64
CA ASP A 74 0.72 -1.01 6.50
C ASP A 74 0.17 -2.43 6.23
N ILE A 75 -0.50 -3.03 7.22
CA ILE A 75 -1.34 -4.22 7.04
C ILE A 75 -2.77 -3.86 6.61
N VAL A 76 -3.39 -2.84 7.21
CA VAL A 76 -4.80 -2.51 6.97
C VAL A 76 -5.00 -1.83 5.60
N LEU A 77 -4.09 -0.96 5.22
CA LEU A 77 -4.14 -0.17 3.99
C LEU A 77 -4.19 -1.01 2.71
N PRO A 78 -3.36 -2.06 2.50
CA PRO A 78 -3.47 -2.91 1.33
C PRO A 78 -4.83 -3.64 1.28
N LEU A 79 -5.39 -4.03 2.42
CA LEU A 79 -6.71 -4.67 2.46
C LEU A 79 -7.82 -3.70 2.07
N LEU A 80 -7.78 -2.47 2.58
CA LEU A 80 -8.73 -1.42 2.19
C LEU A 80 -8.61 -1.08 0.71
N ALA A 81 -7.38 -0.94 0.21
CA ALA A 81 -7.11 -0.67 -1.20
C ALA A 81 -7.61 -1.80 -2.11
N TYR A 82 -7.41 -3.07 -1.69
CA TYR A 82 -7.92 -4.24 -2.39
C TYR A 82 -9.45 -4.21 -2.49
N VAL A 83 -10.16 -4.01 -1.37
CA VAL A 83 -11.62 -3.97 -1.34
C VAL A 83 -12.17 -2.80 -2.15
N ALA A 84 -11.58 -1.61 -1.99
CA ALA A 84 -11.97 -0.42 -2.74
C ALA A 84 -11.78 -0.62 -4.26
N THR A 85 -10.66 -1.23 -4.67
CA THR A 85 -10.38 -1.53 -6.08
C THR A 85 -11.37 -2.55 -6.63
N LEU A 86 -11.67 -3.62 -5.90
CA LEU A 86 -12.71 -4.57 -6.31
C LEU A 86 -14.07 -3.90 -6.46
N TRP A 87 -14.46 -3.04 -5.52
CA TRP A 87 -15.74 -2.33 -5.57
C TRP A 87 -15.82 -1.39 -6.77
N LEU A 88 -14.77 -0.62 -7.04
CA LEU A 88 -14.71 0.30 -8.18
C LEU A 88 -14.68 -0.44 -9.52
N THR A 89 -13.92 -1.53 -9.61
CA THR A 89 -13.75 -2.28 -10.85
C THR A 89 -14.89 -3.24 -11.15
N GLY A 90 -15.56 -3.77 -10.12
CA GLY A 90 -16.72 -4.65 -10.24
C GLY A 90 -18.06 -3.92 -10.33
N GLY A 91 -18.13 -2.68 -9.83
CA GLY A 91 -19.33 -1.82 -9.93
C GLY A 91 -19.43 -1.02 -11.23
N THR A 92 -18.41 -1.11 -12.09
CA THR A 92 -18.37 -0.43 -13.39
C THR A 92 -18.38 -1.46 -14.51
N ASP A 93 -18.98 -1.13 -15.67
CA ASP A 93 -18.93 -1.95 -16.88
C ASP A 93 -17.52 -1.90 -17.50
N MET A 94 -16.50 -2.28 -16.73
CA MET A 94 -15.12 -2.16 -17.11
C MET A 94 -14.75 -3.30 -18.03
N THR A 95 -14.34 -2.95 -19.25
CA THR A 95 -13.87 -3.95 -20.22
C THR A 95 -12.56 -4.59 -19.75
N HIS A 96 -12.32 -5.83 -20.18
CA HIS A 96 -11.09 -6.56 -19.85
C HIS A 96 -9.83 -5.80 -20.29
N GLU A 97 -9.85 -5.16 -21.47
CA GLU A 97 -8.75 -4.32 -21.96
C GLU A 97 -8.45 -3.13 -21.03
N ARG A 98 -9.49 -2.48 -20.49
CA ARG A 98 -9.32 -1.38 -19.52
C ARG A 98 -8.74 -1.87 -18.21
N MET A 99 -9.15 -3.06 -17.74
CA MET A 99 -8.54 -3.69 -16.56
C MET A 99 -7.05 -3.97 -16.77
N ILE A 100 -6.65 -4.50 -17.94
CA ILE A 100 -5.24 -4.71 -18.28
C ILE A 100 -4.48 -3.38 -18.29
N ALA A 101 -5.02 -2.34 -18.92
CA ALA A 101 -4.40 -1.03 -18.96
C ALA A 101 -4.19 -0.45 -17.56
N LEU A 102 -5.20 -0.54 -16.69
CA LEU A 102 -5.09 -0.13 -15.28
C LEU A 102 -4.05 -0.95 -14.52
N LEU A 103 -4.00 -2.26 -14.74
CA LEU A 103 -2.98 -3.13 -14.13
C LEU A 103 -1.57 -2.70 -14.55
N ILE A 104 -1.33 -2.44 -15.83
CA ILE A 104 -0.02 -1.97 -16.33
C ILE A 104 0.36 -0.65 -15.67
N VAL A 105 -0.56 0.32 -15.63
CA VAL A 105 -0.32 1.61 -14.99
C VAL A 105 -0.02 1.43 -13.51
N ALA A 106 -0.81 0.64 -12.79
CA ALA A 106 -0.60 0.34 -11.38
C ALA A 106 0.76 -0.33 -11.12
N VAL A 107 1.21 -1.23 -11.99
CA VAL A 107 2.53 -1.88 -11.88
C VAL A 107 3.65 -0.85 -12.01
N ILE A 108 3.55 0.06 -13.00
CA ILE A 108 4.54 1.12 -13.19
C ILE A 108 4.61 2.01 -11.95
N PHE A 109 3.46 2.47 -11.45
CA PHE A 109 3.40 3.28 -10.23
C PHE A 109 3.94 2.54 -9.01
N TYR A 110 3.61 1.26 -8.84
CA TYR A 110 4.10 0.45 -7.73
C TYR A 110 5.63 0.32 -7.74
N VAL A 111 6.22 0.04 -8.90
CA VAL A 111 7.68 -0.09 -9.05
C VAL A 111 8.36 1.25 -8.79
N LEU A 112 7.85 2.35 -9.35
CA LEU A 112 8.41 3.69 -9.13
C LEU A 112 8.30 4.13 -7.67
N ALA A 113 7.15 3.89 -7.02
CA ALA A 113 6.94 4.23 -5.62
C ALA A 113 7.87 3.43 -4.71
N ASN A 114 8.00 2.12 -4.93
CA ASN A 114 8.94 1.29 -4.19
C ASN A 114 10.38 1.76 -4.39
N TYR A 115 10.79 2.00 -5.64
CA TYR A 115 12.13 2.48 -5.94
C TYR A 115 12.43 3.80 -5.22
N ALA A 116 11.51 4.77 -5.28
CA ALA A 116 11.66 6.06 -4.63
C ALA A 116 11.74 5.93 -3.10
N ALA A 117 10.88 5.12 -2.49
CA ALA A 117 10.89 4.89 -1.04
C ALA A 117 12.20 4.25 -0.57
N TRP A 118 12.66 3.21 -1.26
CA TRP A 118 13.95 2.57 -0.98
C TRP A 118 15.14 3.50 -1.22
N ALA A 119 15.14 4.27 -2.31
CA ALA A 119 16.19 5.23 -2.60
C ALA A 119 16.29 6.30 -1.51
N ALA A 120 15.16 6.88 -1.09
CA ALA A 120 15.10 7.88 -0.02
C ALA A 120 15.58 7.32 1.33
N ARG A 121 15.24 6.07 1.63
CA ARG A 121 15.71 5.37 2.83
C ARG A 121 17.23 5.21 2.84
N MET A 122 17.80 4.81 1.70
CA MET A 122 19.24 4.58 1.53
C MET A 122 20.04 5.88 1.48
N SER A 123 19.44 6.99 1.03
CA SER A 123 20.05 8.33 1.08
C SER A 123 19.99 8.99 2.46
N LEU A 124 19.51 8.27 3.48
CA LEU A 124 19.35 8.76 4.85
C LEU A 124 18.42 9.99 4.95
N ASP A 125 17.42 10.09 4.07
CA ASP A 125 16.44 11.17 4.14
C ASP A 125 15.73 11.16 5.52
N PRO A 126 15.74 12.26 6.28
CA PRO A 126 15.15 12.33 7.62
C PRO A 126 13.68 11.91 7.66
N ASP A 127 12.93 12.14 6.58
CA ASP A 127 11.51 11.78 6.51
C ASP A 127 11.28 10.26 6.33
N PHE A 128 12.34 9.49 6.04
CA PHE A 128 12.30 8.03 5.84
C PHE A 128 13.11 7.25 6.89
N GLN A 129 13.65 7.92 7.92
CA GLN A 129 14.44 7.26 8.97
C GLN A 129 13.62 6.77 10.17
N GLY A 130 12.38 7.24 10.34
CA GLY A 130 11.55 6.99 11.52
C GLY A 130 11.85 7.92 12.69
#